data_AF-A0A7S3PFJ2-F1
#
_entry.id   AF-A0A7S3PFJ2-F1
#
_cell.length_a   1.000
_cell.length_b   1.000
_cell.length_c   1.000
_cell.angle_alpha   90.00
_cell.angle_beta   90.00
_cell.angle_gamma   90.00
#
_symmetry.space_group_name_H-M   'P 1'
#
loop_
_entity.id
_entity.type
_entity.pdbx_description
1 polymer ?
#
loop_
_entity_poly.entity_id
_entity_poly.type
_entity_poly.pdbx_seq_one_letter_code
_entity_poly.pdbx_strand_id
1 'polypeptide(L)'
;MEILRTISFRLAPNCICINKNMAPPKRKLGRSTHYPTSIKHERKDPTLFQKRVYDATKKIPSGFVSTYGDIARLLNTSSRAVGNALRNNPYAPKVPCHRVVASTRELYGFDGQCGKDAPNLLKKRKLLEDEGVEFEQDSTRASIKCMWDTKSYTVNQYLEDLAKKNKANKPKRIKRGFKIVKRR
;
A
#
# COMPACT_ATOMS: atom_id res chain seq x y z
N MET A 1 27.81 -4.45 -48.50
CA MET A 1 27.50 -5.81 -48.96
C MET A 1 27.65 -6.76 -47.76
N GLU A 2 26.70 -6.64 -46.82
CA GLU A 2 26.66 -7.25 -45.47
C GLU A 2 26.64 -8.79 -45.54
N ILE A 3 27.62 -9.52 -44.98
CA ILE A 3 27.70 -10.09 -43.63
C ILE A 3 26.35 -10.38 -42.93
N LEU A 4 25.96 -11.66 -42.82
CA LEU A 4 25.73 -12.43 -41.57
C LEU A 4 24.70 -13.59 -41.71
N ARG A 5 25.24 -14.81 -41.58
CA ARG A 5 24.79 -15.92 -40.73
C ARG A 5 23.31 -16.37 -40.74
N THR A 6 23.15 -17.51 -41.41
CA THR A 6 22.29 -18.66 -41.12
C THR A 6 21.89 -18.82 -39.65
N ILE A 7 20.59 -18.79 -39.35
CA ILE A 7 20.01 -19.42 -38.15
C ILE A 7 18.80 -20.24 -38.62
N SER A 8 19.04 -21.54 -38.78
CA SER A 8 18.00 -22.55 -38.96
C SER A 8 17.32 -22.79 -37.60
N PHE A 9 16.03 -22.46 -37.51
CA PHE A 9 15.21 -22.71 -36.32
C PHE A 9 14.92 -24.21 -36.23
N ARG A 10 15.72 -24.91 -35.43
CA ARG A 10 15.53 -26.33 -35.10
C ARG A 10 14.36 -26.43 -34.12
N LEU A 11 13.18 -26.75 -34.61
CA LEU A 11 12.02 -27.15 -33.80
C LEU A 11 12.40 -28.42 -33.02
N ALA A 12 12.31 -28.36 -31.70
CA ALA A 12 12.54 -29.50 -30.83
C ALA A 12 11.47 -30.58 -31.09
N PRO A 13 11.84 -31.82 -31.44
CA PRO A 13 10.90 -32.92 -31.57
C PRO A 13 10.74 -33.54 -30.18
N ASN A 14 9.82 -33.02 -29.38
CA ASN A 14 9.20 -33.71 -28.23
C ASN A 14 8.09 -32.82 -27.63
N CYS A 15 7.10 -32.47 -28.44
CA CYS A 15 5.80 -32.06 -27.93
C CYS A 15 4.91 -33.30 -27.89
N ILE A 16 4.80 -33.88 -26.70
CA ILE A 16 3.84 -34.95 -26.43
C ILE A 16 2.44 -34.36 -26.67
N CYS A 17 1.74 -34.92 -27.65
CA CYS A 17 0.34 -34.69 -27.90
C CYS A 17 -0.47 -35.06 -26.64
N ILE A 18 -0.93 -34.06 -25.89
CA ILE A 18 -1.93 -34.29 -24.84
C ILE A 18 -3.26 -34.64 -25.52
N ASN A 19 -3.63 -35.91 -25.39
CA ASN A 19 -4.86 -36.51 -25.84
C ASN A 19 -6.07 -35.76 -25.24
N LYS A 20 -6.92 -35.15 -26.08
CA LYS A 20 -8.03 -34.27 -25.67
C LYS A 20 -9.26 -35.01 -25.10
N ASN A 21 -9.22 -36.34 -24.99
CA ASN A 21 -10.39 -37.16 -24.61
C ASN A 21 -10.37 -37.74 -23.18
N MET A 22 -9.58 -37.16 -22.28
CA MET A 22 -9.55 -37.61 -20.88
C MET A 22 -10.27 -36.61 -19.99
N ALA A 23 -11.54 -36.87 -19.69
CA ALA A 23 -12.27 -36.13 -18.66
C ALA A 23 -11.50 -36.26 -17.33
N PRO A 24 -11.29 -35.17 -16.57
CA PRO A 24 -10.57 -35.23 -15.32
C PRO A 24 -11.31 -36.15 -14.33
N PRO A 25 -10.59 -36.93 -13.51
CA PRO A 25 -11.22 -37.85 -12.56
C PRO A 25 -12.08 -37.06 -11.58
N LYS A 26 -13.36 -37.41 -11.48
CA LYS A 26 -14.30 -36.80 -10.54
C LYS A 26 -13.86 -37.13 -9.11
N ARG A 27 -13.10 -36.23 -8.50
CA ARG A 27 -12.74 -36.31 -7.07
C ARG A 27 -14.04 -36.23 -6.27
N LYS A 28 -14.40 -37.30 -5.55
CA LYS A 28 -15.54 -37.30 -4.63
C LYS A 28 -15.29 -36.22 -3.57
N LEU A 29 -15.94 -35.07 -3.71
CA LEU A 29 -15.94 -34.01 -2.71
C LEU A 29 -16.76 -34.50 -1.52
N GLY A 30 -16.08 -34.94 -0.47
CA GLY A 30 -16.69 -35.20 0.83
C GLY A 30 -17.36 -33.93 1.33
N ARG A 31 -18.67 -34.01 1.60
CA ARG A 31 -19.47 -32.93 2.17
C ARG A 31 -19.12 -32.76 3.64
N SER A 32 -18.44 -31.66 3.97
CA SER A 32 -18.56 -31.00 5.26
C SER A 32 -18.41 -29.50 5.01
N THR A 33 -19.51 -28.86 4.64
CA THR A 33 -19.59 -27.42 4.33
C THR A 33 -19.96 -26.66 5.60
N HIS A 34 -19.10 -26.69 6.60
CA HIS A 34 -19.09 -25.68 7.65
C HIS A 34 -17.65 -25.27 7.91
N TYR A 35 -17.10 -24.51 6.96
CA TYR A 35 -15.97 -23.66 7.26
C TYR A 35 -16.50 -22.53 8.15
N PRO A 36 -15.95 -22.30 9.35
CA PRO A 36 -16.42 -21.23 10.22
C PRO A 36 -16.30 -19.90 9.46
N THR A 37 -17.44 -19.33 9.08
CA THR A 37 -17.59 -18.07 8.33
C THR A 37 -17.20 -16.85 9.15
N SER A 38 -16.48 -17.03 10.26
CA SER A 38 -16.19 -15.99 11.23
C SER A 38 -14.87 -16.24 11.95
N ILE A 39 -13.77 -16.39 11.21
CA ILE A 39 -12.45 -16.03 11.79
C ILE A 39 -12.50 -14.50 11.97
N LYS A 40 -12.95 -14.05 13.14
CA LYS A 40 -12.80 -12.66 13.57
C LYS A 40 -11.30 -12.39 13.55
N HIS A 41 -10.82 -11.68 12.53
CA HIS A 41 -9.42 -11.27 12.50
C HIS A 41 -9.22 -10.31 13.67
N GLU A 42 -8.63 -10.82 14.75
CA GLU A 42 -8.16 -9.97 15.85
C GLU A 42 -7.31 -8.87 15.23
N ARG A 43 -7.64 -7.61 15.53
CA ARG A 43 -6.97 -6.44 14.94
C ARG A 43 -5.54 -6.41 15.46
N LYS A 44 -4.63 -7.07 14.73
CA LYS A 44 -3.20 -7.10 15.04
C LYS A 44 -2.64 -5.69 14.98
N ASP A 45 -1.83 -5.33 15.97
CA ASP A 45 -1.14 -4.05 15.97
C ASP A 45 -0.31 -3.88 14.70
N PRO A 46 -0.32 -2.68 14.08
CA PRO A 46 0.40 -2.46 12.86
C PRO A 46 1.91 -2.57 13.07
N THR A 47 2.56 -3.16 12.07
CA THR A 47 4.02 -3.33 12.06
C THR A 47 4.73 -1.97 12.04
N LEU A 48 6.03 -1.96 12.39
CA LEU A 48 6.85 -0.76 12.28
C LEU A 48 6.83 -0.17 10.86
N PHE A 49 6.83 -1.02 9.84
CA PHE A 49 6.72 -0.59 8.45
C PHE A 49 5.37 0.08 8.17
N GLN A 50 4.25 -0.55 8.57
CA GLN A 50 2.92 0.03 8.40
C GLN A 50 2.79 1.38 9.12
N LYS A 51 3.32 1.49 10.34
CA LYS A 51 3.35 2.76 11.09
C LYS A 51 4.10 3.85 10.32
N ARG A 52 5.26 3.55 9.74
CA ARG A 52 6.04 4.50 8.92
C ARG A 52 5.26 4.95 7.67
N VAL A 53 4.57 4.02 7.00
CA VAL A 53 3.69 4.35 5.88
C VAL A 53 2.57 5.28 6.33
N TYR A 54 1.88 4.96 7.43
CA TYR A 54 0.78 5.80 7.95
C TYR A 54 1.25 7.19 8.35
N ASP A 55 2.43 7.30 8.97
CA ASP A 55 3.04 8.58 9.32
C ASP A 55 3.40 9.39 8.08
N ALA A 56 3.91 8.76 7.01
CA ALA A 56 4.18 9.44 5.75
C ALA A 56 2.89 9.94 5.08
N THR A 57 1.85 9.11 5.04
CA THR A 57 0.55 9.49 4.46
C THR A 57 -0.12 10.64 5.21
N LYS A 58 0.04 10.72 6.55
CA LYS A 58 -0.49 11.85 7.34
C LYS A 58 0.18 13.19 7.05
N LYS A 59 1.38 13.19 6.45
CA LYS A 59 2.06 14.44 6.07
C LYS A 59 1.45 15.09 4.83
N ILE A 60 0.67 14.35 4.04
CA ILE A 60 0.01 14.89 2.84
C ILE A 60 -1.07 15.88 3.30
N PRO A 61 -0.98 17.17 2.95
CA PRO A 61 -1.98 18.17 3.33
C PRO A 61 -3.33 17.90 2.62
N SER A 62 -4.42 18.42 3.19
CA SER A 62 -5.73 18.40 2.53
C SER A 62 -5.70 19.20 1.23
N GLY A 63 -6.43 18.76 0.21
CA GLY A 63 -6.43 19.37 -1.13
C GLY A 63 -5.25 18.91 -2.00
N PHE A 64 -4.36 18.08 -1.45
CA PHE A 64 -3.26 17.49 -2.18
C PHE A 64 -3.28 15.96 -2.13
N VAL A 65 -2.71 15.36 -3.17
CA VAL A 65 -2.61 13.92 -3.38
C VAL A 65 -1.16 13.54 -3.69
N SER A 66 -0.74 12.35 -3.29
CA SER A 66 0.60 11.82 -3.55
C SER A 66 0.51 10.44 -4.20
N THR A 67 1.57 10.01 -4.89
CA THR A 67 1.56 8.70 -5.54
C THR A 67 2.12 7.60 -4.65
N TYR A 68 1.71 6.35 -4.89
CA TYR A 68 2.34 5.20 -4.23
C TYR A 68 3.86 5.16 -4.46
N GLY A 69 4.32 5.60 -5.64
CA GLY A 69 5.74 5.64 -5.99
C GLY A 69 6.52 6.66 -5.17
N ASP A 70 5.93 7.81 -4.89
CA ASP A 70 6.58 8.87 -4.13
C ASP A 70 6.74 8.50 -2.65
N ILE A 71 5.69 7.92 -2.05
CA ILE A 71 5.77 7.38 -0.68
C ILE A 71 6.78 6.22 -0.62
N ALA A 72 6.79 5.36 -1.64
CA ALA A 72 7.74 4.25 -1.72
C ALA A 72 9.19 4.76 -1.80
N ARG A 73 9.44 5.82 -2.57
CA ARG A 73 10.75 6.49 -2.67
C ARG A 73 11.18 7.08 -1.32
N LEU A 74 10.27 7.77 -0.62
CA LEU A 74 10.54 8.36 0.69
C LEU A 74 10.95 7.32 1.73
N LEU A 75 10.32 6.15 1.69
CA LEU A 75 10.55 5.06 2.65
C LEU A 75 11.59 4.03 2.17
N ASN A 76 12.18 4.23 0.99
CA ASN A 76 13.08 3.29 0.32
C ASN A 76 12.50 1.87 0.23
N THR A 77 11.29 1.76 -0.33
CA THR A 77 10.52 0.51 -0.48
C THR A 77 9.83 0.44 -1.85
N SER A 78 8.96 -0.55 -2.05
CA SER A 78 8.16 -0.70 -3.29
C SER A 78 6.75 -0.14 -3.15
N SER A 79 6.20 0.39 -4.25
CA SER A 79 4.81 0.88 -4.32
C SER A 79 3.78 -0.17 -3.92
N ARG A 80 4.04 -1.45 -4.25
CA ARG A 80 3.17 -2.58 -3.85
C ARG A 80 3.17 -2.79 -2.34
N ALA A 81 4.32 -2.68 -1.68
CA ALA A 81 4.42 -2.79 -0.22
C ALA A 81 3.64 -1.66 0.48
N VAL A 82 3.72 -0.44 -0.05
CA VAL A 82 2.92 0.71 0.43
C VAL A 82 1.42 0.45 0.25
N GLY A 83 0.99 -0.02 -0.92
CA GLY A 83 -0.42 -0.37 -1.18
C GLY A 83 -0.94 -1.44 -0.22
N ASN A 84 -0.16 -2.49 0.04
CA ASN A 84 -0.53 -3.53 1.01
C ASN A 84 -0.64 -2.99 2.44
N ALA A 85 0.26 -2.08 2.84
CA ALA A 85 0.19 -1.44 4.15
C ALA A 85 -1.08 -0.58 4.31
N LEU A 86 -1.44 0.19 3.28
CA LEU A 86 -2.63 1.05 3.27
C LEU A 86 -3.94 0.25 3.19
N ARG A 87 -3.96 -0.88 2.46
CA ARG A 87 -5.12 -1.78 2.39
C ARG A 87 -5.49 -2.35 3.76
N ASN A 88 -4.50 -2.61 4.60
CA ASN A 88 -4.69 -3.19 5.94
C ASN A 88 -4.73 -2.12 7.04
N ASN A 89 -5.05 -0.86 6.71
CA ASN A 89 -5.07 0.24 7.66
C ASN A 89 -6.25 0.13 8.65
N PRO A 90 -6.01 -0.15 9.94
CA PRO A 90 -7.07 -0.25 10.94
C PRO A 90 -7.56 1.13 11.42
N TYR A 91 -6.87 2.21 11.04
CA TYR A 91 -7.12 3.57 11.51
C TYR A 91 -7.79 4.46 10.45
N ALA A 92 -8.45 3.88 9.45
CA ALA A 92 -9.32 4.66 8.57
C ALA A 92 -10.50 5.23 9.39
N PRO A 93 -10.89 6.51 9.24
CA PRO A 93 -10.40 7.54 8.30
C PRO A 93 -9.26 8.45 8.81
N LYS A 94 -8.80 8.27 10.06
CA LYS A 94 -7.75 9.12 10.69
C LYS A 94 -6.42 9.12 9.91
N VAL A 95 -6.10 8.03 9.22
CA VAL A 95 -5.01 7.98 8.24
C VAL A 95 -5.64 8.16 6.85
N PRO A 96 -5.32 9.25 6.12
CA PRO A 96 -5.98 9.60 4.87
C PRO A 96 -5.46 8.75 3.69
N CYS A 97 -5.80 7.47 3.69
CA CYS A 97 -5.42 6.53 2.64
C CYS A 97 -6.00 6.89 1.26
N HIS A 98 -7.08 7.67 1.21
CA HIS A 98 -7.67 8.17 -0.03
C HIS A 98 -6.77 9.16 -0.78
N ARG A 99 -5.84 9.85 -0.09
CA ARG A 99 -4.90 10.81 -0.71
C ARG A 99 -3.79 10.15 -1.53
N VAL A 100 -3.69 8.82 -1.51
CA VAL A 100 -2.67 8.08 -2.26
C VAL A 100 -3.25 7.51 -3.55
N VAL A 101 -2.63 7.87 -4.68
CA VAL A 101 -3.10 7.54 -6.04
C VAL A 101 -2.02 6.83 -6.87
N ALA A 102 -2.41 6.31 -8.04
CA ALA A 102 -1.45 5.71 -8.97
C ALA A 102 -0.48 6.76 -9.54
N SER A 103 0.64 6.30 -10.12
CA SER A 103 1.59 7.19 -10.81
C SER A 103 0.97 7.91 -12.01
N THR A 104 -0.09 7.34 -12.61
CA THR A 104 -0.88 7.98 -13.67
C THR A 104 -1.81 9.08 -13.15
N ARG A 105 -1.85 9.32 -11.83
CA ARG A 105 -2.78 10.22 -11.12
C ARG A 105 -4.22 9.76 -11.12
N GLU A 106 -4.48 8.58 -11.66
CA GLU A 106 -5.80 7.98 -11.66
C GLU A 106 -6.14 7.39 -10.29
N LEU A 107 -7.39 7.54 -9.91
CA LEU A 107 -7.98 6.84 -8.78
C LEU A 107 -8.14 5.38 -9.16
N TYR A 108 -7.50 4.52 -8.39
CA TYR A 108 -7.74 3.09 -8.38
C TYR A 108 -7.96 2.64 -6.95
N GLY A 109 -8.80 1.62 -6.80
CA GLY A 109 -8.94 0.77 -5.62
C GLY A 109 -9.24 1.52 -4.31
N PHE A 110 -10.41 1.28 -3.73
CA PHE A 110 -10.75 1.86 -2.44
C PHE A 110 -11.54 0.89 -1.57
N ASP A 111 -11.17 0.83 -0.28
CA ASP A 111 -11.88 0.04 0.72
C ASP A 111 -12.11 -1.42 0.28
N GLY A 112 -11.03 -2.08 -0.14
CA GLY A 112 -11.03 -3.50 -0.53
C GLY A 112 -11.59 -3.83 -1.92
N GLN A 113 -12.18 -2.86 -2.64
CA GLN A 113 -12.72 -3.07 -3.99
C GLN A 113 -11.77 -2.52 -5.06
N CYS A 114 -11.70 -3.18 -6.20
CA CYS A 114 -10.88 -2.82 -7.36
C CYS A 114 -11.74 -2.73 -8.63
N GLY A 115 -11.33 -1.89 -9.58
CA GLY A 115 -12.06 -1.64 -10.83
C GLY A 115 -12.45 -0.18 -10.99
N LYS A 116 -12.64 0.28 -12.24
CA LYS A 116 -13.06 1.66 -12.55
C LYS A 116 -14.51 1.92 -12.12
N ASP A 117 -15.34 0.88 -12.18
CA ASP A 117 -16.77 0.96 -11.84
C ASP A 117 -17.05 0.58 -10.37
N ALA A 118 -16.01 0.44 -9.55
CA ALA A 118 -16.20 0.08 -8.15
C ALA A 118 -16.95 1.21 -7.42
N PRO A 119 -18.06 0.94 -6.71
CA PRO A 119 -18.84 1.96 -6.01
C PRO A 119 -18.02 2.70 -4.94
N ASN A 120 -17.03 2.03 -4.37
CA ASN A 120 -16.10 2.63 -3.41
C ASN A 120 -15.14 3.65 -4.06
N LEU A 121 -14.94 3.60 -5.37
CA LEU A 121 -14.13 4.60 -6.08
C LEU A 121 -14.82 5.97 -6.11
N LEU A 122 -16.14 6.00 -6.26
CA LEU A 122 -16.94 7.22 -6.17
C LEU A 122 -16.85 7.86 -4.78
N LYS A 123 -16.85 7.04 -3.72
CA LYS A 123 -16.61 7.52 -2.35
C LYS A 123 -15.24 8.16 -2.20
N LYS A 124 -14.19 7.52 -2.75
CA LYS A 124 -12.83 8.06 -2.74
C LYS A 124 -12.76 9.41 -3.45
N ARG A 125 -13.39 9.51 -4.63
CA ARG A 125 -13.47 10.75 -5.42
C ARG A 125 -14.15 11.86 -4.61
N LYS A 126 -15.33 11.59 -4.06
CA LYS A 126 -16.07 12.56 -3.24
C LYS A 126 -15.24 13.07 -2.05
N LEU A 127 -14.56 12.17 -1.33
CA LEU A 127 -13.68 12.57 -0.22
C LEU A 127 -12.54 13.50 -0.65
N LEU A 128 -12.03 13.35 -1.87
CA LEU A 128 -10.98 14.20 -2.42
C LEU A 128 -11.56 15.54 -2.92
N GLU A 129 -12.73 15.52 -3.54
CA GLU A 129 -13.46 16.73 -3.96
C GLU A 129 -13.84 17.60 -2.75
N ASP A 130 -14.32 16.98 -1.65
CA ASP A 130 -14.62 17.66 -0.38
C ASP A 130 -13.36 18.28 0.26
N GLU A 131 -12.17 17.76 -0.06
CA GLU A 131 -10.88 18.33 0.35
C GLU A 131 -10.36 19.42 -0.61
N GLY A 132 -11.02 19.66 -1.74
CA GLY A 132 -10.63 20.64 -2.75
C GLY A 132 -9.71 20.10 -3.85
N VAL A 133 -9.64 18.78 -4.05
CA VAL A 133 -8.87 18.19 -5.16
C VAL A 133 -9.66 18.29 -6.46
N GLU A 134 -9.07 18.92 -7.46
CA GLU A 134 -9.63 19.03 -8.81
C GLU A 134 -9.29 17.77 -9.64
N PHE A 135 -10.21 17.36 -10.52
CA PHE A 135 -10.03 16.24 -11.46
C PHE A 135 -10.05 16.74 -12.91
N GLU A 136 -9.27 16.12 -13.79
CA GLU A 136 -9.32 16.42 -15.22
C GLU A 136 -10.64 15.88 -15.83
N GLN A 137 -11.33 16.72 -16.62
CA GLN A 137 -12.58 16.50 -17.38
C GLN A 137 -13.08 15.04 -17.42
N ASP A 138 -14.20 14.78 -16.73
CA ASP A 138 -14.91 13.48 -16.56
C ASP A 138 -14.08 12.26 -16.16
N SER A 139 -12.78 12.45 -15.90
CA SER A 139 -11.84 11.39 -15.59
C SER A 139 -11.74 11.15 -14.09
N THR A 140 -11.30 9.94 -13.73
CA THR A 140 -10.85 9.60 -12.37
C THR A 140 -9.43 10.10 -12.10
N ARG A 141 -8.92 11.07 -12.87
CA ARG A 141 -7.51 11.49 -12.87
C ARG A 141 -7.36 12.84 -12.17
N ALA A 142 -6.64 12.86 -11.05
CA ALA A 142 -6.43 14.07 -10.26
C ALA A 142 -5.55 15.08 -11.02
N SER A 143 -5.88 16.36 -10.92
CA SER A 143 -5.15 17.47 -11.54
C SER A 143 -3.70 17.52 -11.07
N ILE A 144 -2.79 17.90 -11.97
CA ILE A 144 -1.36 18.06 -11.66
C ILE A 144 -1.16 19.10 -10.55
N LYS A 145 -2.00 20.13 -10.51
CA LYS A 145 -1.97 21.21 -9.51
C LYS A 145 -2.11 20.71 -8.07
N CYS A 146 -2.86 19.61 -7.88
CA CYS A 146 -3.10 19.02 -6.58
C CYS A 146 -2.04 17.97 -6.19
N MET A 147 -0.99 17.76 -7.00
CA MET A 147 0.08 16.84 -6.64
C MET A 147 0.94 17.41 -5.51
N TRP A 148 1.09 16.64 -4.43
CA TRP A 148 2.00 16.98 -3.35
C TRP A 148 3.44 16.70 -3.78
N ASP A 149 4.26 17.74 -3.86
CA ASP A 149 5.65 17.58 -4.26
C ASP A 149 6.48 16.94 -3.14
N THR A 150 6.77 15.65 -3.30
CA THR A 150 7.67 14.93 -2.40
C THR A 150 9.15 15.26 -2.62
N LYS A 151 9.52 15.98 -3.69
CA LYS A 151 10.92 16.35 -3.95
C LYS A 151 11.42 17.41 -2.98
N SER A 152 10.55 18.29 -2.47
CA SER A 152 10.90 19.23 -1.40
C SER A 152 11.09 18.58 -0.04
N TYR A 153 10.42 17.45 0.24
CA TYR A 153 10.64 16.66 1.47
C TYR A 153 11.80 15.68 1.26
N THR A 154 13.03 16.17 1.40
CA THR A 154 14.21 15.30 1.33
C THR A 154 14.10 14.20 2.40
N VAL A 155 14.58 12.98 2.11
CA VAL A 155 14.66 11.87 3.08
C VAL A 155 15.22 12.34 4.43
N ASN A 156 16.18 13.27 4.41
CA ASN A 156 16.77 13.90 5.59
C ASN A 156 15.76 14.65 6.47
N GLN A 157 14.86 15.47 5.90
CA GLN A 157 13.81 16.14 6.67
C GLN A 157 12.80 15.16 7.28
N TYR A 158 12.46 14.08 6.56
CA TYR A 158 11.60 13.02 7.12
C TYR A 158 12.27 12.30 8.30
N LEU A 159 13.58 12.00 8.20
CA LEU A 159 14.36 11.39 9.27
C LEU A 159 14.50 12.31 10.48
N GLU A 160 14.70 13.62 10.27
CA GLU A 160 14.74 14.61 11.35
C GLU A 160 13.41 14.69 12.10
N ASP A 161 12.27 14.71 11.40
CA ASP A 161 10.95 14.71 12.02
C ASP A 161 10.68 13.43 12.81
N LEU A 162 11.09 12.27 12.29
CA LEU A 162 11.02 11.01 13.03
C LEU A 162 11.90 11.04 14.29
N ALA A 163 13.11 11.59 14.19
CA ALA A 163 14.01 11.74 15.34
C ALA A 163 13.41 12.66 16.41
N LYS A 164 12.75 13.76 16.03
CA LYS A 164 12.03 14.66 16.93
C LYS A 164 10.86 13.94 17.63
N LYS A 165 10.05 13.19 16.89
CA LYS A 165 8.95 12.36 17.45
C LYS A 165 9.46 11.33 18.45
N ASN A 166 10.55 10.63 18.14
CA ASN A 166 11.13 9.61 19.03
C ASN A 166 11.71 10.23 20.30
N LYS A 167 12.27 11.45 20.24
CA LYS A 167 12.68 12.20 21.42
C LYS A 167 11.48 12.63 22.29
N ALA A 168 10.38 13.05 21.66
CA ALA A 168 9.16 13.46 22.38
C ALA A 168 8.45 12.28 23.07
N ASN A 169 8.48 11.09 22.47
CA ASN A 169 7.92 9.86 23.05
C ASN A 169 8.88 9.11 23.98
N LYS A 170 10.04 9.69 24.34
CA LYS A 170 10.97 9.06 25.26
C LYS A 170 10.29 8.94 26.64
N PRO A 171 10.13 7.73 27.21
CA PRO A 171 9.49 7.59 28.50
C PRO A 171 10.26 8.42 29.53
N LYS A 172 9.54 9.25 30.30
CA LYS A 172 10.13 10.02 31.41
C LYS A 172 10.86 9.03 32.31
N ARG A 173 12.18 9.17 32.42
CA ARG A 173 13.02 8.27 33.21
C ARG A 173 12.51 8.31 34.65
N ILE A 174 11.79 7.27 35.08
CA ILE A 174 11.36 7.12 36.47
C ILE A 174 12.63 7.07 37.29
N LYS A 175 12.94 8.15 38.03
CA LYS A 175 14.02 8.14 39.01
C LYS A 175 13.59 7.21 40.15
N ARG A 176 13.73 5.90 39.99
CA ARG A 176 13.65 4.97 41.12
C ARG A 176 14.86 5.26 41.99
N GLY A 177 14.65 6.06 43.03
CA GLY A 177 15.63 6.23 44.11
C GLY A 177 15.79 4.89 44.80
N PHE A 178 16.82 4.13 44.42
CA PHE A 178 17.18 2.90 45.09
C PHE A 178 17.83 3.30 46.42
N LYS A 179 17.03 3.40 47.49
CA LYS A 179 17.55 3.56 48.85
C LYS A 179 18.22 2.24 49.22
N ILE A 180 19.55 2.21 49.16
CA ILE A 180 20.35 1.12 49.69
C ILE A 180 20.17 1.15 51.21
N VAL A 181 19.34 0.26 51.74
CA VAL A 181 19.23 0.05 53.18
C VAL A 181 20.50 -0.69 53.60
N LYS A 182 21.45 0.02 54.25
CA LYS A 182 22.59 -0.61 54.91
C LYS A 182 22.05 -1.53 56.01
N ARG A 183 22.17 -2.85 55.83
CA ARG A 183 21.94 -3.82 56.90
C ARG A 183 23.04 -3.61 57.95
N ARG A 184 22.61 -3.42 59.21
CA ARG A 184 23.46 -3.44 60.40
C ARG A 184 23.71 -4.89 60.81
#